data_AF-A0A6V8E9Y9-F1
#
_entry.id   AF-A0A6V8E9Y9-F1
#
_cell.length_a   1.000
_cell.length_b   1.000
_cell.length_c   1.000
_cell.angle_alpha   90.00
_cell.angle_beta   90.00
_cell.angle_gamma   90.00
#
_symmetry.space_group_name_H-M   'P 1'
#
loop_
_entity.id
_entity.type
_entity.pdbx_description
1 polymer ?
#
loop_
_entity_poly.entity_id
_entity_poly.type
_entity_poly.pdbx_seq_one_letter_code
_entity_poly.pdbx_strand_id
1 'polypeptide(L)'
;VEAAALFHVAQIAWLAGLVVPQAMRAALLPILGQHRQNEMKFFGSIKKSLDLCFGLLPVGLFGGAILIQILLPIAFPNQYTDGSLGASAIDLFMILLVGWCLTLLATPSYTALQAGENPWKFTIFIGVVVIFATTIGFLLISSMADSVTGGLYGAAVASTLT
;
A
#
# COMPACT_ATOMS: atom_id res chain seq x y z
N VAL A 1 11.89 -20.79 -7.63
CA VAL A 1 11.25 -20.12 -8.79
C VAL A 1 9.75 -19.97 -8.56
N GLU A 2 9.05 -21.01 -8.13
CA GLU A 2 7.59 -20.98 -7.87
C GLU A 2 7.17 -19.99 -6.76
N ALA A 3 7.97 -19.86 -5.69
CA ALA A 3 7.75 -18.88 -4.63
C ALA A 3 7.75 -17.42 -5.12
N ALA A 4 8.64 -17.06 -6.06
CA ALA A 4 8.69 -15.71 -6.62
C ALA A 4 7.46 -15.42 -7.52
N ALA A 5 7.00 -16.44 -8.26
CA ALA A 5 5.78 -16.33 -9.05
C ALA A 5 4.54 -16.08 -8.16
N LEU A 6 4.43 -16.78 -7.02
CA LEU A 6 3.37 -16.58 -6.03
C LEU A 6 3.32 -15.12 -5.53
N PHE A 7 4.48 -14.55 -5.19
CA PHE A 7 4.59 -13.16 -4.76
C PHE A 7 4.16 -12.18 -5.85
N HIS A 8 4.63 -12.37 -7.10
CA HIS A 8 4.26 -11.49 -8.21
C HIS A 8 2.77 -11.51 -8.52
N VAL A 9 2.10 -12.67 -8.38
CA VAL A 9 0.66 -12.78 -8.55
C VAL A 9 -0.09 -11.91 -7.53
N ALA A 10 0.27 -12.02 -6.25
CA ALA A 10 -0.31 -11.17 -5.19
C ALA A 10 0.01 -9.68 -5.44
N GLN A 11 1.21 -9.38 -5.90
CA GLN A 11 1.66 -8.02 -6.18
C GLN A 11 0.89 -7.36 -7.32
N ILE A 12 0.57 -8.06 -8.42
CA ILE A 12 -0.22 -7.51 -9.53
C ILE A 12 -1.63 -7.11 -9.06
N ALA A 13 -2.28 -7.99 -8.29
CA ALA A 13 -3.59 -7.69 -7.72
C ALA A 13 -3.53 -6.47 -6.80
N TRP A 14 -2.48 -6.37 -5.98
CA TRP A 14 -2.26 -5.22 -5.10
C TRP A 14 -2.01 -3.92 -5.86
N LEU A 15 -1.16 -3.95 -6.90
CA LEU A 15 -0.88 -2.80 -7.77
C LEU A 15 -2.15 -2.27 -8.44
N ALA A 16 -3.06 -3.16 -8.85
CA ALA A 16 -4.36 -2.76 -9.38
C ALA A 16 -5.21 -2.01 -8.33
N GLY A 17 -5.14 -2.43 -7.06
CA GLY A 17 -5.81 -1.75 -5.95
C GLY A 17 -5.26 -0.34 -5.67
N LEU A 18 -3.97 -0.09 -5.91
CA LEU A 18 -3.35 1.22 -5.69
C LEU A 18 -3.90 2.34 -6.59
N VAL A 19 -4.65 2.02 -7.64
CA VAL A 19 -5.33 3.00 -8.50
C VAL A 19 -6.20 3.96 -7.69
N VAL A 20 -6.85 3.49 -6.63
CA VAL A 20 -7.73 4.30 -5.78
C VAL A 20 -6.96 5.38 -5.00
N PRO A 21 -5.91 5.06 -4.20
CA PRO A 21 -5.01 6.06 -3.63
C PRO A 21 -4.43 7.05 -4.66
N GLN A 22 -4.05 6.57 -5.86
CA GLN A 22 -3.50 7.45 -6.90
C GLN A 22 -4.54 8.43 -7.46
N ALA A 23 -5.77 7.98 -7.66
CA ALA A 23 -6.88 8.84 -8.08
C ALA A 23 -7.18 9.90 -7.03
N MET A 24 -7.18 9.51 -5.74
CA MET A 24 -7.38 10.43 -4.64
C MET A 24 -6.28 11.50 -4.59
N ARG A 25 -5.01 11.10 -4.73
CA ARG A 25 -3.89 12.04 -4.83
C ARG A 25 -4.09 13.05 -5.96
N ALA A 26 -4.43 12.57 -7.16
CA ALA A 26 -4.64 13.42 -8.32
C ALA A 26 -5.78 14.42 -8.12
N ALA A 27 -6.84 14.03 -7.43
CA ALA A 27 -7.97 14.90 -7.10
C ALA A 27 -7.64 15.91 -5.98
N LEU A 28 -6.85 15.51 -4.97
CA LEU A 28 -6.52 16.35 -3.82
C LEU A 28 -5.49 17.43 -4.13
N LEU A 29 -4.55 17.15 -5.04
CA LEU A 29 -3.48 18.09 -5.39
C LEU A 29 -4.02 19.49 -5.83
N PRO A 30 -4.99 19.62 -6.75
CA PRO A 30 -5.53 20.92 -7.12
C PRO A 30 -6.33 21.58 -5.98
N ILE A 31 -7.08 20.80 -5.19
CA ILE A 31 -7.90 21.31 -4.06
C ILE A 31 -6.99 21.92 -2.98
N LEU A 32 -5.93 21.21 -2.62
CA LEU A 32 -4.95 21.68 -1.64
C LEU A 32 -4.11 22.84 -2.18
N GLY A 33 -3.80 22.85 -3.49
CA GLY A 33 -3.13 23.96 -4.16
C GLY A 33 -3.93 25.27 -4.14
N GLN A 34 -5.25 25.21 -4.35
CA GLN A 34 -6.14 26.38 -4.29
C GLN A 34 -6.22 27.02 -2.90
N HIS A 35 -6.03 26.24 -1.84
CA HIS A 35 -6.09 26.70 -0.45
C HIS A 35 -4.71 26.92 0.19
N ARG A 36 -3.62 26.84 -0.58
CA ARG A 36 -2.23 26.95 -0.09
C ARG A 36 -1.96 28.21 0.75
N GLN A 37 -2.57 29.34 0.41
CA GLN A 37 -2.35 30.61 1.13
C GLN A 37 -3.26 30.83 2.34
N ASN A 38 -4.22 29.93 2.60
CA ASN A 38 -5.13 30.03 3.72
C ASN A 38 -5.03 28.78 4.58
N GLU A 39 -4.20 28.84 5.63
CA GLU A 39 -3.92 27.71 6.52
C GLU A 39 -5.19 27.07 7.08
N MET A 40 -6.19 27.85 7.49
CA MET A 40 -7.45 27.31 8.01
C MET A 40 -8.21 26.49 6.97
N LYS A 41 -8.32 26.98 5.72
CA LYS A 41 -8.99 26.24 4.64
C LYS A 41 -8.17 25.04 4.18
N PHE A 42 -6.85 25.14 4.24
CA PHE A 42 -5.92 24.06 3.91
C PHE A 42 -6.08 22.88 4.89
N PHE A 43 -5.99 23.13 6.20
CA PHE A 43 -6.19 22.11 7.22
C PHE A 43 -7.62 21.51 7.18
N GLY A 44 -8.63 22.34 6.94
CA GLY A 44 -10.01 21.86 6.75
C GLY A 44 -10.14 20.90 5.56
N SER A 45 -9.45 21.20 4.46
CA SER A 45 -9.43 20.34 3.26
C SER A 45 -8.72 19.01 3.53
N ILE A 46 -7.59 19.03 4.26
CA ILE A 46 -6.90 17.79 4.68
C ILE A 46 -7.81 16.94 5.56
N LYS A 47 -8.45 17.52 6.57
CA LYS A 47 -9.34 16.79 7.48
C LYS A 47 -10.50 16.13 6.72
N LYS A 48 -11.15 16.88 5.82
CA LYS A 48 -12.23 16.34 4.99
C LYS A 48 -11.76 15.20 4.07
N SER A 49 -10.54 15.31 3.57
CA SER A 49 -9.91 14.25 2.76
C SER A 49 -9.64 13.00 3.58
N LEU A 50 -9.17 13.18 4.82
CA LEU A 50 -8.95 12.08 5.77
C LEU A 50 -10.27 11.38 6.13
N ASP A 51 -11.34 12.14 6.37
CA ASP A 51 -12.68 11.59 6.64
C ASP A 51 -13.19 10.75 5.45
N LEU A 52 -12.94 11.20 4.21
CA LEU A 52 -13.22 10.40 3.01
C LEU A 52 -12.37 9.12 2.94
N CYS A 53 -11.08 9.20 3.30
CA CYS A 53 -10.21 8.02 3.39
C CYS A 53 -10.77 7.01 4.40
N PHE A 54 -11.21 7.48 5.57
CA PHE A 54 -11.80 6.62 6.60
C PHE A 54 -13.12 5.99 6.17
N GLY A 55 -13.95 6.69 5.38
CA GLY A 55 -15.15 6.10 4.79
C GLY A 55 -14.84 5.04 3.73
N LEU A 56 -13.76 5.24 2.96
CA LEU A 56 -13.34 4.32 1.91
C LEU A 56 -12.56 3.10 2.43
N LEU A 57 -11.88 3.24 3.56
CA LEU A 57 -11.06 2.20 4.19
C LEU A 57 -11.83 0.89 4.44
N PRO A 58 -13.02 0.86 5.10
CA PRO A 58 -13.75 -0.38 5.29
C PRO A 58 -14.22 -0.96 3.95
N VAL A 59 -14.65 -0.12 3.00
CA VAL A 59 -15.08 -0.58 1.68
C VAL A 59 -13.93 -1.24 0.92
N GLY A 60 -12.73 -0.66 0.97
CA GLY A 60 -11.53 -1.22 0.36
C GLY A 60 -11.05 -2.49 1.06
N LEU A 61 -11.11 -2.56 2.39
CA LEU A 61 -10.66 -3.71 3.17
C LEU A 61 -11.58 -4.92 2.96
N PHE A 62 -12.89 -4.77 3.12
CA PHE A 62 -13.84 -5.85 2.87
C PHE A 62 -13.94 -6.19 1.38
N GLY A 63 -13.95 -5.17 0.51
CA GLY A 63 -13.98 -5.34 -0.93
C GLY A 63 -12.76 -6.09 -1.44
N GLY A 64 -11.55 -5.70 -1.03
CA GLY A 64 -10.31 -6.37 -1.40
C GLY A 64 -10.23 -7.81 -0.88
N ALA A 65 -10.62 -8.04 0.38
CA ALA A 65 -10.63 -9.38 0.97
C ALA A 65 -11.61 -10.33 0.29
N ILE A 66 -12.80 -9.86 -0.12
CA ILE A 66 -13.79 -10.66 -0.86
C ILE A 66 -13.34 -10.88 -2.31
N LEU A 67 -12.88 -9.82 -2.95
CA LEU A 67 -12.48 -9.84 -4.37
C LEU A 67 -11.34 -10.81 -4.59
N ILE A 68 -10.32 -10.84 -3.71
CA ILE A 68 -9.18 -11.73 -3.88
C ILE A 68 -9.55 -13.21 -3.74
N GLN A 69 -10.48 -13.54 -2.84
CA GLN A 69 -10.97 -14.91 -2.64
C GLN A 69 -11.73 -15.43 -3.87
N ILE A 70 -12.32 -14.54 -4.67
CA ILE A 70 -13.05 -14.91 -5.89
C ILE A 70 -12.12 -14.86 -7.11
N LEU A 71 -11.32 -13.79 -7.23
CA LEU A 71 -10.54 -13.50 -8.43
C LEU A 71 -9.32 -14.42 -8.56
N LEU A 72 -8.59 -14.71 -7.47
CA LEU A 72 -7.39 -15.56 -7.57
C LEU A 72 -7.67 -16.99 -8.00
N PRO A 73 -8.69 -17.70 -7.47
CA PRO A 73 -9.02 -19.06 -7.93
C PRO A 73 -9.51 -19.12 -9.38
N ILE A 74 -10.05 -18.03 -9.92
CA ILE A 74 -10.50 -17.94 -11.31
C ILE A 74 -9.32 -17.64 -12.25
N ALA A 75 -8.40 -16.77 -11.83
CA ALA A 75 -7.31 -16.29 -12.66
C ALA A 75 -6.06 -17.19 -12.62
N PHE A 76 -5.85 -17.97 -11.55
CA PHE A 76 -4.65 -18.77 -11.35
C PHE A 76 -4.94 -20.23 -10.94
N PRO A 77 -4.06 -21.18 -11.28
CA PRO A 77 -4.22 -22.58 -10.88
C PRO A 77 -4.21 -22.75 -9.35
N ASN A 78 -4.97 -23.75 -8.85
CA ASN A 78 -5.17 -24.01 -7.42
C ASN A 78 -3.88 -24.18 -6.60
N GLN A 79 -2.77 -24.57 -7.23
CA GLN A 79 -1.46 -24.67 -6.57
C GLN A 79 -0.95 -23.34 -5.96
N TYR A 80 -1.46 -22.19 -6.41
CA TYR A 80 -1.10 -20.87 -5.87
C TYR A 80 -2.06 -20.36 -4.78
N THR A 81 -3.23 -21.00 -4.63
CA THR A 81 -4.27 -20.58 -3.67
C THR A 81 -4.44 -21.56 -2.51
N ASP A 82 -4.09 -22.83 -2.69
CA ASP A 82 -4.28 -23.93 -1.73
C ASP A 82 -3.13 -24.08 -0.71
N GLY A 83 -2.11 -23.23 -0.77
CA GLY A 83 -0.99 -23.24 0.19
C GLY A 83 -0.01 -24.41 0.04
N SER A 84 -0.14 -25.22 -1.01
CA SER A 84 0.75 -26.36 -1.31
C SER A 84 2.22 -25.98 -1.53
N LEU A 85 2.48 -24.71 -1.87
CA LEU A 85 3.82 -24.12 -2.02
C LEU A 85 4.41 -23.56 -0.72
N GLY A 86 3.77 -23.79 0.43
CA GLY A 86 4.22 -23.34 1.75
C GLY A 86 3.67 -21.98 2.21
N ALA A 87 2.96 -21.26 1.35
CA ALA A 87 2.16 -20.05 1.67
C ALA A 87 1.05 -19.87 0.62
N SER A 88 -0.09 -19.26 0.97
CA SER A 88 -1.13 -18.92 0.01
C SER A 88 -0.94 -17.50 -0.55
N ALA A 89 -1.20 -17.30 -1.84
CA ALA A 89 -1.24 -15.96 -2.44
C ALA A 89 -2.31 -15.06 -1.78
N ILE A 90 -3.37 -15.67 -1.22
CA ILE A 90 -4.41 -14.97 -0.48
C ILE A 90 -3.82 -14.36 0.80
N ASP A 91 -3.02 -15.12 1.55
CA ASP A 91 -2.40 -14.65 2.80
C ASP A 91 -1.41 -13.52 2.55
N LEU A 92 -0.59 -13.65 1.50
CA LEU A 92 0.33 -12.59 1.08
C LEU A 92 -0.45 -11.33 0.68
N PHE A 93 -1.56 -11.48 -0.05
CA PHE A 93 -2.41 -10.36 -0.42
C PHE A 93 -3.06 -9.69 0.79
N MET A 94 -3.46 -10.43 1.82
CA MET A 94 -4.02 -9.84 3.05
C MET A 94 -3.00 -8.92 3.75
N ILE A 95 -1.72 -9.30 3.75
CA ILE A 95 -0.64 -8.44 4.28
C ILE A 95 -0.49 -7.19 3.41
N LEU A 96 -0.44 -7.36 2.09
CA LEU A 96 -0.36 -6.26 1.13
C LEU A 96 -1.58 -5.31 1.25
N LEU A 97 -2.77 -5.84 1.57
CA LEU A 97 -3.99 -5.06 1.77
C LEU A 97 -3.90 -4.14 2.99
N VAL A 98 -3.18 -4.55 4.04
CA VAL A 98 -2.84 -3.66 5.16
C VAL A 98 -1.97 -2.51 4.66
N GLY A 99 -0.96 -2.80 3.83
CA GLY A 99 -0.15 -1.77 3.16
C GLY A 99 -0.98 -0.80 2.35
N TRP A 100 -1.95 -1.30 1.59
CA TRP A 100 -2.89 -0.46 0.85
C TRP A 100 -3.67 0.51 1.76
N CYS A 101 -4.13 0.05 2.94
CA CYS A 101 -4.82 0.90 3.90
C CYS A 101 -3.91 2.01 4.44
N LEU A 102 -2.65 1.67 4.75
CA LEU A 102 -1.64 2.63 5.18
C LEU A 102 -1.35 3.65 4.08
N THR A 103 -1.18 3.22 2.83
CA THR A 103 -0.98 4.11 1.67
C THR A 103 -2.18 5.04 1.46
N LEU A 104 -3.41 4.54 1.63
CA LEU A 104 -4.63 5.34 1.50
C LEU A 104 -4.69 6.44 2.56
N LEU A 105 -4.37 6.12 3.82
CA LEU A 105 -4.34 7.10 4.91
C LEU A 105 -3.16 8.08 4.81
N ALA A 106 -2.02 7.63 4.29
CA ALA A 106 -0.83 8.47 4.08
C ALA A 106 -1.05 9.47 2.93
N THR A 107 -1.67 9.03 1.83
CA THR A 107 -2.73 9.78 1.12
C THR A 107 -2.71 11.33 1.18
N PRO A 108 -3.67 11.90 1.95
CA PRO A 108 -3.80 13.34 2.13
C PRO A 108 -2.56 14.02 2.72
N SER A 109 -1.87 13.37 3.67
CA SER A 109 -0.75 13.95 4.40
C SER A 109 0.45 14.25 3.52
N TYR A 110 0.82 13.32 2.64
CA TYR A 110 1.93 13.57 1.72
C TYR A 110 1.52 14.52 0.59
N THR A 111 0.26 14.46 0.13
CA THR A 111 -0.25 15.38 -0.91
C THR A 111 -0.28 16.82 -0.40
N ALA A 112 -0.58 17.01 0.88
CA ALA A 112 -0.47 18.30 1.56
C ALA A 112 0.98 18.81 1.60
N LEU A 113 1.94 17.93 1.93
CA LEU A 113 3.37 18.26 1.89
C LEU A 113 3.83 18.66 0.48
N GLN A 114 3.30 18.02 -0.56
CA GLN A 114 3.58 18.35 -1.96
C GLN A 114 2.96 19.68 -2.39
N ALA A 115 1.73 19.98 -1.96
CA ALA A 115 1.01 21.21 -2.29
C ALA A 115 1.42 22.42 -1.43
N GLY A 116 2.11 22.19 -0.31
CA GLY A 116 2.55 23.21 0.62
C GLY A 116 3.65 24.13 0.07
N GLU A 117 4.11 25.06 0.91
CA GLU A 117 5.02 26.11 0.46
C GLU A 117 6.42 25.63 0.06
N ASN A 118 6.86 24.51 0.65
CA ASN A 118 8.21 23.97 0.51
C ASN A 118 8.17 22.53 -0.01
N PRO A 119 8.00 22.31 -1.34
CA PRO A 119 7.90 20.98 -1.93
C PRO A 119 9.15 20.11 -1.73
N TRP A 120 10.31 20.71 -1.45
CA TRP A 120 11.54 19.96 -1.10
C TRP A 120 11.42 19.12 0.18
N LYS A 121 10.56 19.53 1.13
CA LYS A 121 10.29 18.74 2.34
C LYS A 121 9.62 17.41 2.01
N PHE A 122 8.80 17.37 0.95
CA PHE A 122 8.20 16.13 0.45
C PHE A 122 9.26 15.18 -0.10
N THR A 123 10.21 15.68 -0.91
CA THR A 123 11.30 14.85 -1.45
C THR A 123 12.16 14.24 -0.35
N ILE A 124 12.50 15.03 0.68
CA ILE A 124 13.27 14.54 1.84
C ILE A 124 12.47 13.49 2.61
N PHE A 125 11.18 13.73 2.84
CA PHE A 125 10.30 12.79 3.54
C PHE A 125 10.24 11.44 2.82
N ILE A 126 10.00 11.42 1.51
CA ILE A 126 9.99 10.18 0.72
C ILE A 126 11.37 9.51 0.75
N GLY A 127 12.46 10.27 0.63
CA GLY A 127 13.81 9.73 0.73
C GLY A 127 14.06 9.00 2.06
N VAL A 128 13.64 9.58 3.18
CA VAL A 128 13.74 8.96 4.51
C VAL A 128 12.90 7.69 4.60
N VAL A 129 11.66 7.71 4.11
CA VAL A 129 10.77 6.55 4.10
C VAL A 129 11.37 5.40 3.28
N VAL A 130 11.90 5.68 2.08
CA VAL A 130 12.54 4.66 1.24
C VAL A 130 13.77 4.05 1.91
N ILE A 131 14.63 4.86 2.53
CA ILE A 131 15.81 4.36 3.26
C ILE A 131 15.39 3.48 4.43
N PHE A 132 14.39 3.92 5.19
CA PHE A 132 13.86 3.19 6.33
C PHE A 132 13.26 1.85 5.90
N ALA A 133 12.39 1.86 4.89
CA ALA A 133 11.75 0.66 4.37
C ALA A 133 12.76 -0.31 3.74
N THR A 134 13.79 0.20 3.04
CA THR A 134 14.89 -0.62 2.50
C THR A 134 15.68 -1.28 3.62
N THR A 135 15.99 -0.53 4.69
CA THR A 135 16.77 -1.04 5.84
C THR A 135 15.97 -2.09 6.60
N ILE A 136 14.70 -1.81 6.91
CA ILE A 136 13.82 -2.77 7.58
C ILE A 136 13.58 -4.00 6.70
N GLY A 137 13.30 -3.81 5.42
CA GLY A 137 13.09 -4.91 4.48
C GLY A 137 14.31 -5.82 4.39
N PHE A 138 15.51 -5.24 4.32
CA PHE A 138 16.77 -6.00 4.33
C PHE A 138 16.94 -6.81 5.63
N LEU A 139 16.68 -6.20 6.79
CA LEU A 139 16.79 -6.87 8.09
C LEU A 139 15.74 -7.98 8.26
N LEU A 140 14.49 -7.75 7.87
CA LEU A 140 13.39 -8.71 7.96
C LEU A 140 13.62 -9.90 7.04
N ILE A 141 13.98 -9.66 5.78
CA ILE A 141 14.30 -10.73 4.83
C ILE A 141 15.50 -11.51 5.33
N SER A 142 16.56 -10.84 5.81
CA SER A 142 17.74 -11.52 6.35
C SER A 142 17.45 -12.34 7.61
N SER A 143 16.50 -11.92 8.45
CA SER A 143 16.14 -12.63 9.68
C SER A 143 15.12 -13.75 9.46
N MET A 144 14.32 -13.69 8.39
CA MET A 144 13.31 -14.71 8.06
C MET A 144 13.73 -15.64 6.90
N ALA A 145 14.95 -15.48 6.39
CA ALA A 145 15.51 -16.27 5.28
C ALA A 145 15.80 -17.75 5.62
N ASP A 146 15.67 -18.17 6.88
CA ASP A 146 15.89 -19.56 7.29
C ASP A 146 14.89 -20.56 6.65
N SER A 147 13.76 -20.08 6.13
CA SER A 147 12.84 -20.88 5.30
C SER A 147 12.26 -20.08 4.12
N VAL A 148 11.96 -20.76 3.02
CA VAL A 148 11.36 -20.15 1.81
C VAL A 148 10.03 -19.44 2.15
N THR A 149 9.24 -20.02 3.05
CA THR A 149 7.99 -19.43 3.57
C THR A 149 8.25 -18.15 4.35
N GLY A 150 9.24 -18.14 5.26
CA GLY A 150 9.62 -16.96 6.04
C GLY A 150 10.08 -15.80 5.16
N GLY A 151 10.85 -16.08 4.11
CA GLY A 151 11.29 -15.09 3.14
C GLY A 151 10.13 -14.40 2.39
N LEU A 152 9.07 -15.15 2.05
CA LEU A 152 7.88 -14.60 1.38
C LEU A 152 7.08 -13.67 2.30
N TYR A 153 6.87 -14.07 3.55
CA TYR A 153 6.23 -13.22 4.54
C TYR A 153 7.05 -11.96 4.84
N GLY A 154 8.37 -12.10 5.00
CA GLY A 154 9.29 -10.98 5.16
C GLY A 154 9.22 -9.99 3.99
N ALA A 155 9.15 -10.48 2.75
CA ALA A 155 9.02 -9.65 1.55
C ALA A 155 7.66 -8.92 1.47
N ALA A 156 6.56 -9.59 1.84
CA ALA A 156 5.23 -8.98 1.88
C ALA A 156 5.12 -7.88 2.95
N VAL A 157 5.70 -8.12 4.14
CA VAL A 157 5.77 -7.11 5.21
C VAL A 157 6.67 -5.95 4.80
N ALA A 158 7.83 -6.22 4.20
CA ALA A 158 8.71 -5.17 3.68
C ALA A 158 7.99 -4.28 2.64
N SER A 159 7.24 -4.89 1.72
CA SER A 159 6.47 -4.17 0.69
C SER A 159 5.27 -3.38 1.24
N THR A 160 4.81 -3.75 2.43
CA THR A 160 3.74 -3.03 3.16
C THR A 160 4.28 -1.79 3.86
N LEU A 161 5.58 -1.76 4.16
CA LEU A 161 6.26 -0.68 4.88
C LEU A 161 6.88 0.39 3.96
N THR A 162 7.02 0.09 2.65
CA THR A 162 7.44 1.03 1.60
C THR A 162 6.30 1.91 1.12
#